data_AF-A0A670J8V7-F1
#
_entry.id   AF-A0A670J8V7-F1
#
_cell.length_a   1.000
_cell.length_b   1.000
_cell.length_c   1.000
_cell.angle_alpha   90.00
_cell.angle_beta   90.00
_cell.angle_gamma   90.00
#
_symmetry.space_group_name_H-M   'P 1'
#
loop_
_entity.id
_entity.type
_entity.pdbx_description
1 polymer ?
#
loop_
_entity_poly.entity_id
_entity_poly.type
_entity_poly.pdbx_seq_one_letter_code
_entity_poly.pdbx_strand_id
1 'polypeptide(L)'
;MEGNEGTDEDHLTGYAVQFSIQESLESARSQQTSSPDHEARFLPVSDQNRKLVAAIREGRVSELQDYVKCKYALDEADDRGWFPLHEAAAQPIQQILEVILDASYKAMWEYKTCDGETPLTLAAKSRHAGNVRTLLEKGVWPNTTNRKGETPLLIATKQGSYEMASILIEFNCTVNQPCVKRWSAMHEAAKQGRNDIIALLLKNGGNVHLKDGFGVTPLGVAAEYGHCDVLEHLIHKGGDVYATADDGSSILFEAAGGGNPDCITLLLEYGGDGNLPNKAGQLPIHRAAYEGHYLALKFLIPVTSQTAIRKSGQSPMHSAADGQNPQCLELLLENGFDVNATLAEHISKSYDDERKTALYFAVSNNDILSTEVLLQAGADPNKDPLNCLLVAVRAGNHEIVRLLLSYGANVNCYFNLVNDTHFPSAIQYALNDEVMLRLLLNHGYLVDLCFDCMHGDIFGNSFIWSTPEEEVLPGWTSCVIKDNPFCDFITVPWMKHLVGPIIRILIDYMDYVPLCTKLKFVLESQKEWAEIQQILENPRPLKHLCRLKIRKCMGLEGTQKPQSMNRLPVPPVLKAYILYKEYDLYGRDLNLL
;
A
#
# COMPACT_ATOMS: atom_id res chain seq x y z
N MET A 1 -15.45 -29.11 6.51
CA MET A 1 -15.76 -28.27 7.69
C MET A 1 -14.49 -28.26 8.50
N GLU A 2 -13.69 -27.21 8.60
CA GLU A 2 -13.77 -25.77 8.32
C GLU A 2 -12.42 -25.40 7.67
N GLY A 3 -12.31 -24.51 6.68
CA GLY A 3 -12.59 -23.08 6.79
C GLY A 3 -11.28 -22.35 7.11
N ASN A 4 -10.38 -22.22 6.12
CA ASN A 4 -9.15 -21.45 6.22
C ASN A 4 -9.26 -20.26 5.27
N GLU A 5 -9.94 -19.21 5.73
CA GLU A 5 -9.95 -17.88 5.12
C GLU A 5 -9.02 -17.01 5.97
N GLY A 6 -7.88 -16.67 5.38
CA GLY A 6 -6.92 -15.72 5.94
C GLY A 6 -6.54 -14.72 4.87
N THR A 7 -6.73 -13.45 5.24
CA THR A 7 -6.16 -12.21 4.70
C THR A 7 -6.71 -11.66 3.38
N ASP A 8 -7.87 -11.02 3.47
CA ASP A 8 -8.30 -9.93 2.57
C ASP A 8 -8.27 -8.61 3.38
N GLU A 9 -7.17 -7.85 3.37
CA GLU A 9 -7.12 -6.50 3.98
C GLU A 9 -6.42 -5.42 3.13
N ASP A 10 -6.12 -5.67 1.85
CA ASP A 10 -5.58 -4.65 0.93
C ASP A 10 -6.52 -4.40 -0.25
N HIS A 11 -7.67 -3.76 0.01
CA HIS A 11 -8.64 -3.39 -1.02
C HIS A 11 -8.98 -1.90 -1.02
N LEU A 12 -7.97 -1.09 -1.24
CA LEU A 12 -8.15 0.32 -1.61
C LEU A 12 -7.28 0.72 -2.82
N THR A 13 -7.12 -0.18 -3.78
CA THR A 13 -6.85 0.07 -5.23
C THR A 13 -7.06 -1.22 -6.04
N GLY A 14 -7.90 -2.12 -5.52
CA GLY A 14 -7.89 -3.54 -5.85
C GLY A 14 -8.01 -3.82 -7.34
N TYR A 15 -8.91 -3.14 -8.07
CA TYR A 15 -9.18 -3.50 -9.45
C TYR A 15 -8.01 -3.23 -10.40
N ALA A 16 -7.54 -1.99 -10.53
CA ALA A 16 -6.42 -1.66 -11.43
C ALA A 16 -5.09 -2.28 -10.98
N VAL A 17 -4.83 -2.34 -9.67
CA VAL A 17 -3.58 -2.89 -9.12
C VAL A 17 -3.60 -4.42 -9.16
N GLN A 18 -4.67 -5.11 -8.74
CA GLN A 18 -4.75 -6.58 -8.92
C GLN A 18 -4.79 -6.95 -10.39
N PHE A 19 -5.46 -6.18 -11.26
CA PHE A 19 -5.46 -6.48 -12.70
C PHE A 19 -4.08 -6.27 -13.30
N SER A 20 -3.35 -5.21 -12.92
CA SER A 20 -1.98 -4.96 -13.39
C SER A 20 -0.98 -5.98 -12.82
N ILE A 21 -1.12 -6.37 -11.55
CA ILE A 21 -0.34 -7.43 -10.91
C ILE A 21 -0.66 -8.77 -11.59
N GLN A 22 -1.93 -9.06 -11.88
CA GLN A 22 -2.34 -10.30 -12.54
C GLN A 22 -1.90 -10.32 -14.01
N GLU A 23 -1.96 -9.21 -14.75
CA GLU A 23 -1.39 -9.11 -16.10
C GLU A 23 0.14 -9.26 -16.07
N SER A 24 0.82 -8.68 -15.09
CA SER A 24 2.27 -8.81 -14.92
C SER A 24 2.68 -10.23 -14.53
N LEU A 25 1.95 -10.87 -13.62
CA LEU A 25 2.13 -12.26 -13.21
C LEU A 25 1.78 -13.24 -14.34
N GLU A 26 0.74 -12.98 -15.11
CA GLU A 26 0.39 -13.77 -16.30
C GLU A 26 1.45 -13.60 -17.39
N SER A 27 1.94 -12.39 -17.65
CA SER A 27 3.04 -12.12 -18.57
C SER A 27 4.32 -12.88 -18.15
N ALA A 28 4.65 -12.83 -16.86
CA ALA A 28 5.77 -13.59 -16.27
C ALA A 28 5.55 -15.11 -16.35
N ARG A 29 4.32 -15.60 -16.12
CA ARG A 29 3.98 -17.02 -16.28
C ARG A 29 4.05 -17.48 -17.73
N SER A 30 3.60 -16.68 -18.70
CA SER A 30 3.78 -17.00 -20.13
C SER A 30 5.25 -17.03 -20.56
N GLN A 31 6.15 -16.36 -19.83
CA GLN A 31 7.60 -16.47 -20.01
C GLN A 31 8.23 -17.65 -19.24
N GLN A 32 7.58 -18.16 -18.20
CA GLN A 32 8.08 -19.24 -17.31
C GLN A 32 7.44 -20.61 -17.54
N THR A 33 6.32 -20.73 -18.25
CA THR A 33 5.71 -22.02 -18.62
C THR A 33 6.42 -22.66 -19.80
N SER A 34 7.71 -22.95 -19.66
CA SER A 34 8.35 -24.08 -20.31
C SER A 34 8.35 -25.24 -19.29
N SER A 35 7.19 -25.87 -19.07
CA SER A 35 7.13 -27.07 -18.24
C SER A 35 7.85 -28.23 -18.96
N PRO A 36 8.66 -29.06 -18.28
CA PRO A 36 9.45 -30.13 -18.91
C PRO A 36 8.61 -31.22 -19.60
N ASP A 37 7.31 -31.31 -19.31
CA ASP A 37 6.39 -32.30 -19.90
C ASP A 37 5.93 -31.97 -21.33
N HIS A 38 6.36 -30.85 -21.92
CA HIS A 38 5.96 -30.42 -23.28
C HIS A 38 6.87 -30.90 -24.42
N GLU A 39 8.03 -31.52 -24.13
CA GLU A 39 9.00 -31.95 -25.15
C GLU A 39 8.54 -33.13 -26.04
N ALA A 40 7.38 -33.74 -25.76
CA ALA A 40 6.95 -34.99 -26.41
C ALA A 40 5.85 -34.84 -27.48
N ARG A 41 5.56 -33.65 -28.02
CA ARG A 41 4.41 -33.46 -28.95
C ARG A 41 4.66 -32.84 -30.33
N PHE A 42 5.85 -32.32 -30.62
CA PHE A 42 6.13 -31.69 -31.91
C PHE A 42 7.27 -32.40 -32.63
N LEU A 43 7.00 -32.83 -33.87
CA LEU A 43 8.02 -33.37 -34.78
C LEU A 43 8.95 -32.24 -35.22
N PRO A 44 10.25 -32.50 -35.44
CA PRO A 44 11.16 -31.49 -35.93
C PRO A 44 10.68 -30.95 -37.28
N VAL A 45 10.53 -29.63 -37.33
CA VAL A 45 10.05 -28.87 -38.50
C VAL A 45 10.96 -29.11 -39.71
N SER A 46 10.37 -29.33 -40.88
CA SER A 46 11.11 -29.59 -42.12
C SER A 46 11.91 -28.37 -42.58
N ASP A 47 12.99 -28.59 -43.32
CA ASP A 47 13.76 -27.50 -43.94
C ASP A 47 12.90 -26.66 -44.89
N GLN A 48 11.86 -27.26 -45.47
CA GLN A 48 10.92 -26.57 -46.36
C GLN A 48 10.01 -25.62 -45.60
N ASN A 49 9.48 -26.02 -44.43
CA ASN A 49 8.74 -25.11 -43.55
C ASN A 49 9.65 -23.99 -43.01
N ARG A 50 10.89 -24.29 -42.61
CA ARG A 50 11.82 -23.25 -42.15
C ARG A 50 12.06 -22.16 -43.21
N LYS A 51 12.25 -22.56 -44.48
CA LYS A 51 12.39 -21.63 -45.61
C LYS A 51 11.11 -20.84 -45.87
N LEU A 52 9.96 -21.50 -45.79
CA LEU A 52 8.64 -20.87 -45.93
C LEU A 52 8.42 -19.80 -44.86
N VAL A 53 8.60 -20.14 -43.58
CA VAL A 53 8.43 -19.21 -42.46
C VAL A 53 9.44 -18.06 -42.53
N ALA A 54 10.70 -18.31 -42.92
CA ALA A 54 11.68 -17.26 -43.15
C ALA A 54 11.25 -16.30 -44.28
N ALA A 55 10.71 -16.83 -45.39
CA ALA A 55 10.19 -16.00 -46.48
C ALA A 55 8.97 -15.16 -46.06
N ILE A 56 8.08 -15.69 -45.21
CA ILE A 56 6.96 -14.94 -44.62
C ILE A 56 7.50 -13.79 -43.76
N ARG A 57 8.43 -14.08 -42.83
CA ARG A 57 9.02 -13.08 -41.93
C ARG A 57 9.71 -11.94 -42.67
N GLU A 58 10.46 -12.28 -43.71
CA GLU A 58 11.24 -11.33 -44.49
C GLU A 58 10.44 -10.60 -45.57
N GLY A 59 9.17 -10.98 -45.78
CA GLY A 59 8.29 -10.28 -46.72
C GLY A 59 8.43 -10.70 -48.19
N ARG A 60 9.01 -11.87 -48.48
CA ARG A 60 9.42 -12.28 -49.84
C ARG A 60 8.28 -12.94 -50.63
N VAL A 61 7.34 -12.13 -51.14
CA VAL A 61 6.12 -12.58 -51.85
C VAL A 61 6.42 -13.46 -53.08
N SER A 62 7.45 -13.16 -53.86
CA SER A 62 7.78 -13.91 -55.09
C SER A 62 8.20 -15.35 -54.82
N GLU A 63 8.93 -15.60 -53.73
CA GLU A 63 9.41 -16.94 -53.37
C GLU A 63 8.31 -17.80 -52.74
N LEU A 64 7.31 -17.17 -52.11
CA LEU A 64 6.20 -17.87 -51.46
C LEU A 64 5.39 -18.71 -52.45
N GLN A 65 5.22 -18.27 -53.70
CA GLN A 65 4.48 -19.04 -54.71
C GLN A 65 5.07 -20.43 -54.98
N ASP A 66 6.39 -20.58 -54.85
CA ASP A 66 7.05 -21.86 -55.02
C ASP A 66 7.02 -22.70 -53.75
N TYR A 67 7.20 -22.09 -52.58
CA TYR A 67 7.20 -22.81 -51.30
C TYR A 67 5.82 -23.34 -50.90
N VAL A 68 4.76 -22.63 -51.29
CA VAL A 68 3.37 -22.99 -50.99
C VAL A 68 2.88 -24.21 -51.76
N LYS A 69 3.56 -24.63 -52.83
CA LYS A 69 3.27 -25.89 -53.54
C LYS A 69 3.44 -27.11 -52.63
N CYS A 70 4.34 -27.04 -51.64
CA CYS A 70 4.58 -28.09 -50.66
C CYS A 70 3.55 -28.01 -49.53
N LYS A 71 2.34 -28.54 -49.75
CA LYS A 71 1.22 -28.43 -48.79
C LYS A 71 1.54 -28.93 -47.38
N TYR A 72 2.35 -29.99 -47.24
CA TYR A 72 2.72 -30.52 -45.91
C TYR A 72 3.49 -29.48 -45.07
N ALA A 73 4.25 -28.57 -45.68
CA ALA A 73 5.00 -27.55 -44.97
C ALA A 73 4.08 -26.49 -44.33
N LEU A 74 2.84 -26.34 -44.81
CA LEU A 74 1.85 -25.45 -44.19
C LEU A 74 1.25 -26.06 -42.90
N ASP A 75 1.29 -27.38 -42.76
CA ASP A 75 0.72 -28.16 -41.65
C ASP A 75 1.69 -28.36 -40.48
N GLU A 76 2.92 -27.87 -40.62
CA GLU A 76 3.96 -27.97 -39.58
C GLU A 76 3.95 -26.73 -38.69
N ALA A 77 3.87 -26.97 -37.37
CA ALA A 77 3.95 -25.92 -36.36
C ALA A 77 5.34 -25.87 -35.71
N ASP A 78 5.80 -24.68 -35.35
CA ASP A 78 7.00 -24.50 -34.52
C ASP A 78 6.77 -24.89 -33.05
N ASP A 79 7.80 -24.77 -32.21
CA ASP A 79 7.75 -25.12 -30.79
C ASP A 79 6.72 -24.29 -29.98
N ARG A 80 6.27 -23.15 -30.53
CA ARG A 80 5.24 -22.28 -29.94
C ARG A 80 3.84 -22.63 -30.47
N GLY A 81 3.73 -23.66 -31.30
CA GLY A 81 2.50 -24.03 -31.99
C GLY A 81 2.14 -23.08 -33.14
N TRP A 82 3.08 -22.28 -33.65
CA TRP A 82 2.82 -21.38 -34.76
C TRP A 82 2.93 -22.12 -36.10
N PHE A 83 1.81 -22.18 -36.80
CA PHE A 83 1.77 -22.56 -38.21
C PHE A 83 2.14 -21.36 -39.10
N PRO A 84 2.60 -21.56 -40.35
CA PRO A 84 2.88 -20.49 -41.29
C PRO A 84 1.75 -19.46 -41.45
N LEU A 85 0.48 -19.89 -41.30
CA LEU A 85 -0.67 -18.99 -41.32
C LEU A 85 -0.69 -18.01 -40.12
N HIS A 86 -0.26 -18.43 -38.93
CA HIS A 86 -0.15 -17.55 -37.76
C HIS A 86 0.92 -16.48 -37.99
N GLU A 87 2.07 -16.88 -38.55
CA GLU A 87 3.15 -15.95 -38.90
C GLU A 87 2.68 -14.96 -39.98
N ALA A 88 1.98 -15.42 -41.00
CA ALA A 88 1.45 -14.57 -42.06
C ALA A 88 0.38 -13.59 -41.54
N ALA A 89 -0.48 -14.02 -40.62
CA ALA A 89 -1.50 -13.15 -40.02
C ALA A 89 -0.88 -12.03 -39.17
N ALA A 90 0.26 -12.30 -38.52
CA ALA A 90 1.01 -11.34 -37.74
C ALA A 90 1.91 -10.40 -38.56
N GLN A 91 1.98 -10.58 -39.89
CA GLN A 91 2.89 -9.86 -40.78
C GLN A 91 2.17 -8.70 -41.51
N PRO A 92 2.80 -7.52 -41.69
CA PRO A 92 2.11 -6.32 -42.21
C PRO A 92 1.74 -6.34 -43.72
N ILE A 93 2.38 -7.17 -44.53
CA ILE A 93 2.17 -7.30 -45.98
C ILE A 93 0.98 -8.24 -46.22
N GLN A 94 -0.19 -7.65 -46.47
CA GLN A 94 -1.44 -8.36 -46.71
C GLN A 94 -1.35 -9.45 -47.80
N GLN A 95 -0.58 -9.22 -48.85
CA GLN A 95 -0.39 -10.19 -49.95
C GLN A 95 0.18 -11.53 -49.47
N ILE A 96 1.01 -11.53 -48.43
CA ILE A 96 1.58 -12.76 -47.85
C ILE A 96 0.49 -13.58 -47.20
N LEU A 97 -0.38 -12.92 -46.42
CA LEU A 97 -1.53 -13.56 -45.82
C LEU A 97 -2.46 -14.13 -46.89
N GLU A 98 -2.77 -13.38 -47.94
CA GLU A 98 -3.62 -13.86 -49.05
C GLU A 98 -3.07 -15.13 -49.70
N VAL A 99 -1.78 -15.14 -50.06
CA VAL A 99 -1.11 -16.30 -50.68
C VAL A 99 -1.14 -17.52 -49.77
N ILE A 100 -0.83 -17.36 -48.48
CA ILE A 100 -0.84 -18.47 -47.51
C ILE A 100 -2.26 -18.96 -47.25
N LEU A 101 -3.22 -18.04 -47.14
CA LEU A 101 -4.62 -18.36 -46.85
C LEU A 101 -5.26 -19.11 -48.02
N ASP A 102 -5.00 -18.72 -49.26
CA ASP A 102 -5.51 -19.39 -50.47
C ASP A 102 -4.98 -20.82 -50.65
N ALA A 103 -3.79 -21.10 -50.14
CA ALA A 103 -3.21 -22.43 -50.21
C ALA A 103 -3.47 -23.31 -49.00
N SER A 104 -3.79 -22.71 -47.85
CA SER A 104 -4.11 -23.41 -46.60
C SER A 104 -5.48 -24.09 -46.64
N TYR A 105 -5.67 -25.10 -45.80
CA TYR A 105 -6.96 -25.74 -45.60
C TYR A 105 -7.82 -24.94 -44.62
N LYS A 106 -9.14 -24.84 -44.89
CA LYS A 106 -10.08 -24.09 -44.03
C LYS A 106 -10.04 -24.49 -42.55
N ALA A 107 -9.81 -25.77 -42.25
CA ALA A 107 -9.71 -26.26 -40.87
C ALA A 107 -8.58 -25.58 -40.06
N MET A 108 -7.53 -25.09 -40.74
CA MET A 108 -6.36 -24.48 -40.10
C MET A 108 -6.59 -23.03 -39.69
N TRP A 109 -7.62 -22.38 -40.23
CA TRP A 109 -7.90 -20.97 -39.97
C TRP A 109 -8.33 -20.72 -38.52
N GLU A 110 -8.70 -21.78 -37.80
CA GLU A 110 -9.10 -21.76 -36.40
C GLU A 110 -8.12 -22.50 -35.48
N TYR A 111 -7.00 -22.99 -36.04
CA TYR A 111 -5.94 -23.59 -35.22
C TYR A 111 -5.42 -22.57 -34.22
N LYS A 112 -5.01 -23.09 -33.06
CA LYS A 112 -4.54 -22.28 -31.96
C LYS A 112 -3.07 -22.54 -31.73
N THR A 113 -2.32 -21.48 -31.46
CA THR A 113 -0.95 -21.58 -30.93
C THR A 113 -0.95 -22.16 -29.52
N CYS A 114 0.22 -22.42 -28.94
CA CYS A 114 0.35 -22.85 -27.53
C CYS A 114 -0.23 -21.81 -26.54
N ASP A 115 -0.23 -20.52 -26.92
CA ASP A 115 -0.87 -19.44 -26.18
C ASP A 115 -2.39 -19.33 -26.41
N GLY A 116 -2.93 -20.23 -27.23
CA GLY A 116 -4.33 -20.28 -27.61
C GLY A 116 -4.73 -19.28 -28.70
N GLU A 117 -3.79 -18.53 -29.28
CA GLU A 117 -4.09 -17.50 -30.28
C GLU A 117 -4.48 -18.14 -31.63
N THR A 118 -5.49 -17.57 -32.28
CA THR A 118 -5.88 -17.91 -33.66
C THR A 118 -5.23 -16.93 -34.65
N PRO A 119 -5.18 -17.24 -35.95
CA PRO A 119 -4.72 -16.28 -36.96
C PRO A 119 -5.45 -14.94 -36.88
N LEU A 120 -6.77 -14.95 -36.63
CA LEU A 120 -7.57 -13.72 -36.50
C LEU A 120 -7.21 -12.92 -35.23
N THR A 121 -7.04 -13.57 -34.09
CA THR A 121 -6.64 -12.87 -32.86
C THR A 121 -5.20 -12.34 -32.94
N LEU A 122 -4.29 -13.04 -33.63
CA LEU A 122 -2.94 -12.54 -33.92
C LEU A 122 -2.95 -11.32 -34.85
N ALA A 123 -3.74 -11.36 -35.94
CA ALA A 123 -3.87 -10.20 -36.83
C ALA A 123 -4.39 -8.96 -36.08
N ALA A 124 -5.37 -9.14 -35.20
CA ALA A 124 -5.87 -8.07 -34.33
C ALA A 124 -4.82 -7.58 -33.33
N LYS A 125 -4.08 -8.50 -32.70
CA LYS A 125 -3.00 -8.20 -31.73
C LYS A 125 -1.84 -7.45 -32.37
N SER A 126 -1.49 -7.79 -33.61
CA SER A 126 -0.48 -7.10 -34.43
C SER A 126 -0.97 -5.80 -35.07
N ARG A 127 -2.23 -5.40 -34.84
CA ARG A 127 -2.84 -4.14 -35.35
C ARG A 127 -2.91 -4.08 -36.88
N HIS A 128 -3.09 -5.22 -37.55
CA HIS A 128 -3.15 -5.29 -39.01
C HIS A 128 -4.61 -5.37 -39.49
N ALA A 129 -5.28 -4.21 -39.59
CA ALA A 129 -6.69 -4.14 -39.99
C ALA A 129 -6.97 -4.76 -41.37
N GLY A 130 -6.05 -4.62 -42.34
CA GLY A 130 -6.16 -5.27 -43.65
C GLY A 130 -6.16 -6.81 -43.56
N ASN A 131 -5.32 -7.36 -42.68
CA ASN A 131 -5.28 -8.80 -42.43
C ASN A 131 -6.55 -9.30 -41.74
N VAL A 132 -7.07 -8.54 -40.76
CA VAL A 132 -8.36 -8.82 -40.11
C VAL A 132 -9.48 -8.85 -41.13
N ARG A 133 -9.58 -7.84 -42.01
CA ARG A 133 -10.57 -7.79 -43.09
C ARG A 133 -10.46 -9.00 -44.02
N THR A 134 -9.24 -9.30 -44.49
CA THR A 134 -8.99 -10.41 -45.43
C THR A 134 -9.41 -11.76 -44.85
N LEU A 135 -9.09 -12.03 -43.58
CA LEU A 135 -9.50 -13.26 -42.90
C LEU A 135 -11.02 -13.38 -42.82
N LEU A 136 -11.71 -12.30 -42.47
CA LEU A 136 -13.17 -12.29 -42.34
C LEU A 136 -13.87 -12.42 -43.70
N GLU A 137 -13.38 -11.75 -44.75
CA GLU A 137 -13.89 -11.89 -46.13
C GLU A 137 -13.80 -13.32 -46.66
N LYS A 138 -12.78 -14.06 -46.22
CA LYS A 138 -12.58 -15.48 -46.59
C LYS A 138 -13.46 -16.43 -45.77
N GLY A 139 -14.15 -15.93 -44.75
CA GLY A 139 -15.11 -16.67 -43.94
C GLY A 139 -14.53 -17.25 -42.66
N VAL A 140 -13.44 -16.69 -42.11
CA VAL A 140 -12.97 -17.02 -40.76
C VAL A 140 -14.01 -16.58 -39.74
N TRP A 141 -14.29 -17.44 -38.76
CA TRP A 141 -15.27 -17.14 -37.72
C TRP A 141 -14.85 -15.91 -36.88
N PRO A 142 -15.69 -14.86 -36.77
CA PRO A 142 -15.32 -13.61 -36.08
C PRO A 142 -15.25 -13.73 -34.55
N ASN A 143 -15.87 -14.75 -33.97
CA ASN A 143 -15.97 -14.93 -32.51
C ASN A 143 -15.00 -15.99 -31.98
N THR A 144 -13.83 -16.12 -32.61
CA THR A 144 -12.74 -16.93 -32.04
C THR A 144 -12.28 -16.33 -30.70
N THR A 145 -11.65 -17.15 -29.88
CA THR A 145 -11.09 -16.68 -28.61
C THR A 145 -9.71 -17.27 -28.37
N ASN A 146 -8.84 -16.46 -27.77
CA ASN A 146 -7.55 -16.95 -27.28
C ASN A 146 -7.70 -17.70 -25.93
N ARG A 147 -6.58 -18.12 -25.31
CA ARG A 147 -6.59 -18.83 -24.02
C ARG A 147 -7.17 -18.01 -22.87
N LYS A 148 -7.12 -16.68 -22.95
CA LYS A 148 -7.73 -15.75 -21.98
C LYS A 148 -9.23 -15.53 -22.24
N GLY A 149 -9.78 -16.15 -23.29
CA GLY A 149 -11.14 -15.94 -23.73
C GLY A 149 -11.33 -14.61 -24.47
N GLU A 150 -10.26 -13.91 -24.84
CA GLU A 150 -10.37 -12.62 -25.53
C GLU A 150 -10.80 -12.83 -26.97
N THR A 151 -11.87 -12.12 -27.36
CA THR A 151 -12.33 -12.07 -28.75
C THR A 151 -11.46 -11.12 -29.58
N PRO A 152 -11.39 -11.28 -30.90
CA PRO A 152 -10.77 -10.29 -31.79
C PRO A 152 -11.31 -8.87 -31.56
N LEU A 153 -12.59 -8.71 -31.21
CA LEU A 153 -13.20 -7.41 -30.90
C LEU A 153 -12.63 -6.80 -29.62
N LEU A 154 -12.49 -7.59 -28.56
CA LEU A 154 -11.86 -7.12 -27.33
C LEU A 154 -10.39 -6.75 -27.59
N ILE A 155 -9.65 -7.55 -28.34
CA ILE A 155 -8.25 -7.25 -28.71
C ILE A 155 -8.17 -5.96 -29.53
N ALA A 156 -9.04 -5.79 -30.54
CA ALA A 156 -9.10 -4.57 -31.33
C ALA A 156 -9.38 -3.31 -30.48
N THR A 157 -10.26 -3.46 -29.48
CA THR A 157 -10.58 -2.40 -28.52
C THR A 157 -9.41 -2.11 -27.59
N LYS A 158 -8.72 -3.14 -27.07
CA LYS A 158 -7.46 -2.99 -26.31
C LYS A 158 -6.40 -2.22 -27.09
N GLN A 159 -6.34 -2.40 -28.41
CA GLN A 159 -5.43 -1.67 -29.29
C GLN A 159 -5.91 -0.26 -29.68
N GLY A 160 -7.09 0.16 -29.21
CA GLY A 160 -7.72 1.44 -29.52
C GLY A 160 -8.06 1.61 -31.01
N SER A 161 -8.29 0.52 -31.74
CA SER A 161 -8.52 0.58 -33.19
C SER A 161 -10.00 0.55 -33.52
N TYR A 162 -10.55 1.74 -33.78
CA TYR A 162 -11.92 1.90 -34.29
C TYR A 162 -12.12 1.14 -35.61
N GLU A 163 -11.15 1.21 -36.52
CA GLU A 163 -11.21 0.53 -37.82
C GLU A 163 -11.37 -0.99 -37.67
N MET A 164 -10.54 -1.63 -36.84
CA MET A 164 -10.65 -3.07 -36.60
C MET A 164 -11.97 -3.44 -35.92
N ALA A 165 -12.42 -2.63 -34.95
CA ALA A 165 -13.72 -2.83 -34.30
C ALA A 165 -14.88 -2.72 -35.30
N SER A 166 -14.85 -1.73 -36.20
CA SER A 166 -15.85 -1.55 -37.28
C SER A 166 -15.88 -2.75 -38.20
N ILE A 167 -14.71 -3.19 -38.67
CA ILE A 167 -14.60 -4.38 -39.54
C ILE A 167 -15.20 -5.60 -38.84
N LEU A 168 -14.82 -5.88 -37.59
CA LEU A 168 -15.32 -7.07 -36.88
C LEU A 168 -16.84 -7.04 -36.70
N ILE A 169 -17.41 -5.87 -36.45
CA ILE A 169 -18.86 -5.69 -36.31
C ILE A 169 -19.58 -5.82 -37.66
N GLU A 170 -19.02 -5.28 -38.75
CA GLU A 170 -19.53 -5.46 -40.12
C GLU A 170 -19.67 -6.95 -40.50
N PHE A 171 -18.77 -7.79 -39.98
CA PHE A 171 -18.80 -9.25 -40.16
C PHE A 171 -19.56 -10.01 -39.06
N ASN A 172 -20.51 -9.34 -38.36
CA ASN A 172 -21.42 -9.94 -37.37
C ASN A 172 -20.73 -10.61 -36.17
N CYS A 173 -19.68 -10.00 -35.62
CA CYS A 173 -19.14 -10.44 -34.34
C CYS A 173 -20.14 -10.23 -33.17
N THR A 174 -19.98 -11.00 -32.10
CA THR A 174 -20.80 -10.93 -30.89
C THR A 174 -20.28 -9.81 -30.00
N VAL A 175 -20.92 -8.64 -30.09
CA VAL A 175 -20.54 -7.39 -29.41
C VAL A 175 -20.39 -7.55 -27.89
N ASN A 176 -21.26 -8.35 -27.26
CA ASN A 176 -21.36 -8.47 -25.81
C ASN A 176 -20.55 -9.62 -25.22
N GLN A 177 -19.78 -10.37 -26.02
CA GLN A 177 -19.04 -11.53 -25.54
C GLN A 177 -17.87 -11.10 -24.64
N PRO A 178 -17.87 -11.48 -23.34
CA PRO A 178 -16.76 -11.15 -22.46
C PRO A 178 -15.66 -12.22 -22.52
N CYS A 179 -14.47 -11.87 -22.02
CA CYS A 179 -13.39 -12.82 -21.78
C CYS A 179 -13.61 -13.63 -20.49
N VAL A 180 -12.65 -14.49 -20.11
CA VAL A 180 -12.74 -15.35 -18.91
C VAL A 180 -12.97 -14.53 -17.63
N LYS A 181 -12.40 -13.32 -17.53
CA LYS A 181 -12.60 -12.40 -16.39
C LYS A 181 -13.92 -11.63 -16.45
N ARG A 182 -14.86 -12.05 -17.30
CA ARG A 182 -16.09 -11.34 -17.63
C ARG A 182 -15.88 -9.90 -18.19
N TRP A 183 -14.67 -9.55 -18.60
CA TRP A 183 -14.33 -8.26 -19.19
C TRP A 183 -14.73 -8.22 -20.67
N SER A 184 -15.49 -7.21 -21.09
CA SER A 184 -16.00 -7.08 -22.47
C SER A 184 -15.35 -5.91 -23.21
N ALA A 185 -15.54 -5.85 -24.54
CA ALA A 185 -15.10 -4.72 -25.36
C ALA A 185 -15.68 -3.38 -24.86
N MET A 186 -16.90 -3.39 -24.30
CA MET A 186 -17.49 -2.16 -23.73
C MET A 186 -16.77 -1.69 -22.47
N HIS A 187 -16.36 -2.60 -21.59
CA HIS A 187 -15.56 -2.25 -20.41
C HIS A 187 -14.20 -1.70 -20.82
N GLU A 188 -13.54 -2.33 -21.80
CA GLU A 188 -12.25 -1.86 -22.31
C GLU A 188 -12.35 -0.47 -22.96
N ALA A 189 -13.39 -0.23 -23.76
CA ALA A 189 -13.61 1.07 -24.37
C ALA A 189 -13.90 2.15 -23.32
N ALA A 190 -14.64 1.80 -22.25
CA ALA A 190 -14.89 2.69 -21.12
C ALA A 190 -13.61 3.03 -20.36
N LYS A 191 -12.77 2.03 -20.06
CA LYS A 191 -11.45 2.21 -19.43
C LYS A 191 -10.53 3.15 -20.22
N GLN A 192 -10.59 3.09 -21.55
CA GLN A 192 -9.75 3.90 -22.42
C GLN A 192 -10.34 5.28 -22.79
N GLY A 193 -11.57 5.59 -22.39
CA GLY A 193 -12.23 6.84 -22.79
C GLY A 193 -12.61 6.88 -24.28
N ARG A 194 -12.80 5.72 -24.92
CA ARG A 194 -13.04 5.63 -26.38
C ARG A 194 -14.52 5.71 -26.72
N ASN A 195 -15.04 6.94 -26.66
CA ASN A 195 -16.45 7.22 -26.95
C ASN A 195 -16.84 6.83 -28.40
N ASP A 196 -15.90 6.91 -29.35
CA ASP A 196 -16.08 6.45 -30.73
C ASP A 196 -16.40 4.95 -30.80
N ILE A 197 -15.64 4.12 -30.08
CA ILE A 197 -15.86 2.68 -30.01
C ILE A 197 -17.13 2.36 -29.21
N ILE A 198 -17.40 3.07 -28.11
CA ILE A 198 -18.65 2.89 -27.35
C ILE A 198 -19.87 3.17 -28.21
N ALA A 199 -19.89 4.29 -28.93
CA ALA A 199 -20.98 4.62 -29.84
C ALA A 199 -21.18 3.54 -30.92
N LEU A 200 -20.08 3.00 -31.46
CA LEU A 200 -20.11 1.90 -32.42
C LEU A 200 -20.70 0.61 -31.80
N LEU A 201 -20.26 0.22 -30.61
CA LEU A 201 -20.76 -0.98 -29.91
C LEU A 201 -22.26 -0.83 -29.61
N LEU A 202 -22.69 0.32 -29.08
CA LEU A 202 -24.10 0.58 -28.74
C LEU A 202 -25.02 0.60 -29.95
N LYS A 203 -24.57 1.18 -31.07
CA LYS A 203 -25.31 1.16 -32.34
C LYS A 203 -25.59 -0.27 -32.83
N ASN A 204 -24.74 -1.23 -32.45
CA ASN A 204 -24.83 -2.63 -32.88
C ASN A 204 -25.26 -3.58 -31.74
N GLY A 205 -26.06 -3.10 -30.79
CA GLY A 205 -26.66 -3.95 -29.75
C GLY A 205 -25.77 -4.19 -28.53
N GLY A 206 -24.76 -3.34 -28.31
CA GLY A 206 -23.96 -3.33 -27.09
C GLY A 206 -24.83 -3.11 -25.84
N ASN A 207 -24.55 -3.87 -24.78
CA ASN A 207 -25.27 -3.79 -23.52
C ASN A 207 -24.50 -2.95 -22.48
N VAL A 208 -25.08 -1.83 -22.06
CA VAL A 208 -24.51 -0.93 -21.02
C VAL A 208 -24.52 -1.51 -19.61
N HIS A 209 -25.29 -2.57 -19.37
CA HIS A 209 -25.46 -3.22 -18.06
C HIS A 209 -24.62 -4.48 -17.90
N LEU A 210 -23.63 -4.70 -18.77
CA LEU A 210 -22.70 -5.80 -18.58
C LEU A 210 -22.00 -5.64 -17.22
N LYS A 211 -21.74 -6.76 -16.56
CA LYS A 211 -21.00 -6.81 -15.31
C LYS A 211 -19.76 -7.66 -15.49
N ASP A 212 -18.63 -7.11 -15.12
CA ASP A 212 -17.35 -7.81 -15.13
C ASP A 212 -17.23 -8.85 -14.01
N GLY A 213 -15.99 -9.31 -13.74
CA GLY A 213 -15.70 -10.32 -12.73
C GLY A 213 -15.97 -9.87 -11.30
N PHE A 214 -16.05 -8.55 -11.06
CA PHE A 214 -16.28 -7.93 -9.76
C PHE A 214 -17.66 -7.26 -9.68
N GLY A 215 -18.52 -7.48 -10.68
CA GLY A 215 -19.85 -6.90 -10.73
C GLY A 215 -19.88 -5.43 -11.18
N VAL A 216 -18.73 -4.87 -11.58
CA VAL A 216 -18.60 -3.48 -12.04
C VAL A 216 -19.13 -3.37 -13.46
N THR A 217 -19.86 -2.30 -13.74
CA THR A 217 -20.41 -2.02 -15.09
C THR A 217 -19.46 -1.14 -15.92
N PRO A 218 -19.60 -1.06 -17.26
CA PRO A 218 -18.83 -0.12 -18.05
C PRO A 218 -18.97 1.33 -17.58
N LEU A 219 -20.13 1.70 -17.01
CA LEU A 219 -20.34 3.01 -16.40
C LEU A 219 -19.43 3.22 -15.18
N GLY A 220 -19.33 2.21 -14.30
CA GLY A 220 -18.42 2.22 -13.14
C GLY A 220 -16.95 2.33 -13.57
N VAL A 221 -16.56 1.58 -14.61
CA VAL A 221 -15.20 1.66 -15.17
C VAL A 221 -14.92 3.06 -15.75
N ALA A 222 -15.85 3.67 -16.47
CA ALA A 222 -15.66 5.04 -16.97
C ALA A 222 -15.49 6.05 -15.82
N ALA A 223 -16.24 5.86 -14.73
CA ALA A 223 -16.14 6.69 -13.53
C ALA A 223 -14.78 6.54 -12.83
N GLU A 224 -14.33 5.31 -12.60
CA GLU A 224 -13.02 4.99 -11.99
C GLU A 224 -11.85 5.56 -12.79
N TYR A 225 -11.91 5.50 -14.12
CA TYR A 225 -10.84 6.02 -14.97
C TYR A 225 -10.99 7.51 -15.33
N GLY A 226 -12.02 8.18 -14.81
CA GLY A 226 -12.20 9.62 -14.95
C GLY A 226 -12.62 10.10 -16.35
N HIS A 227 -13.24 9.25 -17.16
CA HIS A 227 -13.68 9.60 -18.52
C HIS A 227 -15.11 10.15 -18.51
N CYS A 228 -15.24 11.44 -18.15
CA CYS A 228 -16.53 12.10 -17.95
C CYS A 228 -17.42 12.13 -19.21
N ASP A 229 -16.83 12.29 -20.39
CA ASP A 229 -17.55 12.30 -21.68
C ASP A 229 -18.16 10.93 -22.02
N VAL A 230 -17.41 9.85 -21.74
CA VAL A 230 -17.90 8.47 -21.85
C VAL A 230 -18.97 8.19 -20.80
N LEU A 231 -18.74 8.63 -19.57
CA LEU A 231 -19.66 8.46 -18.46
C LEU A 231 -21.02 9.08 -18.80
N GLU A 232 -21.02 10.34 -19.26
CA GLU A 232 -22.22 11.05 -19.72
C GLU A 232 -22.90 10.33 -20.90
N HIS A 233 -22.12 9.85 -21.86
CA HIS A 233 -22.66 9.11 -23.00
C HIS A 233 -23.36 7.82 -22.58
N LEU A 234 -22.77 7.06 -21.66
CA LEU A 234 -23.33 5.81 -21.15
C LEU A 234 -24.62 6.06 -20.34
N ILE A 235 -24.66 7.10 -19.51
CA ILE A 235 -25.89 7.51 -18.78
C ILE A 235 -27.02 7.82 -19.77
N HIS A 236 -26.76 8.63 -20.79
CA HIS A 236 -27.75 8.95 -21.82
C HIS A 236 -28.21 7.74 -22.64
N LYS A 237 -27.43 6.65 -22.63
CA LYS A 237 -27.75 5.38 -23.30
C LYS A 237 -28.37 4.35 -22.37
N GLY A 238 -28.80 4.77 -21.17
CA GLY A 238 -29.52 3.94 -20.21
C GLY A 238 -28.63 3.30 -19.15
N GLY A 239 -27.38 3.74 -18.99
CA GLY A 239 -26.52 3.31 -17.90
C GLY A 239 -27.16 3.59 -16.54
N ASP A 240 -27.10 2.61 -15.63
CA ASP A 240 -27.70 2.70 -14.31
C ASP A 240 -26.72 3.31 -13.31
N VAL A 241 -26.97 4.56 -12.90
CA VAL A 241 -26.17 5.30 -11.90
C VAL A 241 -26.26 4.68 -10.51
N TYR A 242 -27.29 3.86 -10.24
CA TYR A 242 -27.49 3.16 -8.97
C TYR A 242 -26.89 1.75 -8.95
N ALA A 243 -26.26 1.33 -10.04
CA ALA A 243 -25.64 0.01 -10.09
C ALA A 243 -24.52 -0.08 -9.04
N THR A 244 -24.44 -1.26 -8.41
CA THR A 244 -23.37 -1.58 -7.47
C THR A 244 -22.55 -2.75 -7.97
N ALA A 245 -21.26 -2.70 -7.65
CA ALA A 245 -20.33 -3.83 -7.76
C ALA A 245 -20.68 -4.93 -6.75
N ASP A 246 -20.00 -6.06 -6.85
CA ASP A 246 -20.27 -7.24 -6.03
C ASP A 246 -19.86 -7.03 -4.57
N ASP A 247 -18.92 -6.14 -4.28
CA ASP A 247 -18.55 -5.67 -2.94
C ASP A 247 -19.51 -4.59 -2.39
N GLY A 248 -20.55 -4.23 -3.15
CA GLY A 248 -21.50 -3.17 -2.79
C GLY A 248 -21.02 -1.75 -3.13
N SER A 249 -19.85 -1.57 -3.74
CA SER A 249 -19.35 -0.27 -4.18
C SER A 249 -20.26 0.34 -5.24
N SER A 250 -20.61 1.61 -5.07
CA SER A 250 -21.46 2.37 -6.00
C SER A 250 -20.64 2.99 -7.12
N ILE A 251 -21.29 3.43 -8.20
CA ILE A 251 -20.60 4.16 -9.29
C ILE A 251 -19.88 5.42 -8.76
N LEU A 252 -20.47 6.11 -7.78
CA LEU A 252 -19.84 7.27 -7.13
C LEU A 252 -18.65 6.87 -6.26
N PHE A 253 -18.67 5.68 -5.65
CA PHE A 253 -17.51 5.13 -4.94
C PHE A 253 -16.35 4.86 -5.90
N GLU A 254 -16.62 4.29 -7.08
CA GLU A 254 -15.61 4.11 -8.13
C GLU A 254 -15.06 5.46 -8.63
N ALA A 255 -15.94 6.45 -8.87
CA ALA A 255 -15.53 7.80 -9.25
C ALA A 255 -14.60 8.46 -8.20
N ALA A 256 -14.88 8.23 -6.92
CA ALA A 256 -14.06 8.71 -5.83
C ALA A 256 -12.67 8.07 -5.80
N GLY A 257 -12.54 6.82 -6.26
CA GLY A 257 -11.25 6.16 -6.48
C GLY A 257 -10.49 6.69 -7.69
N GLY A 258 -11.20 7.15 -8.73
CA GLY A 258 -10.62 7.78 -9.91
C GLY A 258 -10.19 9.24 -9.73
N GLY A 259 -10.79 9.94 -8.77
CA GLY A 259 -10.40 11.30 -8.39
C GLY A 259 -10.87 12.41 -9.32
N ASN A 260 -11.62 12.10 -10.39
CA ASN A 260 -12.12 13.11 -11.31
C ASN A 260 -13.35 13.85 -10.74
N PRO A 261 -13.25 15.16 -10.41
CA PRO A 261 -14.35 15.92 -9.83
C PRO A 261 -15.53 16.14 -10.79
N ASP A 262 -15.29 16.14 -12.11
CA ASP A 262 -16.34 16.29 -13.11
C ASP A 262 -17.21 15.03 -13.15
N CYS A 263 -16.60 13.84 -13.08
CA CYS A 263 -17.34 12.58 -12.96
C CYS A 263 -18.19 12.53 -11.69
N ILE A 264 -17.62 12.96 -10.55
CA ILE A 264 -18.34 13.04 -9.27
C ILE A 264 -19.52 14.00 -9.37
N THR A 265 -19.31 15.19 -9.92
CA THR A 265 -20.36 16.19 -10.10
C THR A 265 -21.48 15.67 -10.99
N LEU A 266 -21.13 15.09 -12.14
CA LEU A 266 -22.09 14.49 -13.06
C LEU A 266 -22.91 13.39 -12.37
N LEU A 267 -22.26 12.47 -11.66
CA LEU A 267 -22.99 11.40 -10.96
C LEU A 267 -23.94 11.93 -9.89
N LEU A 268 -23.54 12.96 -9.15
CA LEU A 268 -24.40 13.63 -8.16
C LEU A 268 -25.60 14.31 -8.82
N GLU A 269 -25.42 14.96 -9.99
CA GLU A 269 -26.49 15.58 -10.78
C GLU A 269 -27.53 14.54 -11.26
N TYR A 270 -27.07 13.35 -11.63
CA TYR A 270 -27.93 12.22 -12.04
C TYR A 270 -28.42 11.37 -10.86
N GLY A 271 -28.25 11.83 -9.61
CA GLY A 271 -28.86 11.24 -8.42
C GLY A 271 -28.02 10.19 -7.69
N GLY A 272 -26.71 10.09 -7.97
CA GLY A 272 -25.77 9.29 -7.18
C GLY A 272 -25.71 9.73 -5.72
N ASP A 273 -25.56 8.76 -4.80
CA ASP A 273 -25.56 9.03 -3.36
C ASP A 273 -24.16 8.95 -2.74
N GLY A 274 -23.66 10.08 -2.23
CA GLY A 274 -22.40 10.20 -1.50
C GLY A 274 -22.40 9.57 -0.10
N ASN A 275 -23.54 9.00 0.33
CA ASN A 275 -23.75 8.37 1.63
C ASN A 275 -23.95 6.85 1.55
N LEU A 276 -23.85 6.25 0.36
CA LEU A 276 -24.01 4.81 0.19
C LEU A 276 -22.70 4.08 0.53
N PRO A 277 -22.65 3.26 1.60
CA PRO A 277 -21.47 2.49 1.93
C PRO A 277 -21.36 1.21 1.10
N ASN A 278 -20.14 0.76 0.83
CA ASN A 278 -19.89 -0.60 0.35
C ASN A 278 -20.09 -1.63 1.50
N LYS A 279 -19.88 -2.92 1.22
CA LYS A 279 -20.02 -3.99 2.22
C LYS A 279 -19.04 -3.88 3.39
N ALA A 280 -17.89 -3.22 3.21
CA ALA A 280 -16.94 -2.91 4.27
C ALA A 280 -17.35 -1.68 5.10
N GLY A 281 -18.48 -1.05 4.79
CA GLY A 281 -18.96 0.16 5.48
C GLY A 281 -18.30 1.45 4.97
N GLN A 282 -17.45 1.39 3.96
CA GLN A 282 -16.73 2.56 3.44
C GLN A 282 -17.59 3.37 2.47
N LEU A 283 -17.55 4.69 2.66
CA LEU A 283 -18.21 5.70 1.82
C LEU A 283 -17.26 6.23 0.74
N PRO A 284 -17.77 6.86 -0.34
CA PRO A 284 -16.93 7.51 -1.36
C PRO A 284 -15.91 8.51 -0.79
N ILE A 285 -16.27 9.24 0.27
CA ILE A 285 -15.35 10.18 0.95
C ILE A 285 -14.10 9.48 1.53
N HIS A 286 -14.23 8.23 2.01
CA HIS A 286 -13.09 7.45 2.53
C HIS A 286 -12.16 7.04 1.39
N ARG A 287 -12.75 6.61 0.26
CA ARG A 287 -12.02 6.23 -0.94
C ARG A 287 -11.18 7.39 -1.47
N ALA A 288 -11.79 8.57 -1.67
CA ALA A 288 -11.09 9.76 -2.14
C ALA A 288 -10.00 10.23 -1.17
N ALA A 289 -10.24 10.12 0.14
CA ALA A 289 -9.26 10.46 1.17
C ALA A 289 -8.05 9.51 1.16
N TYR A 290 -8.28 8.20 1.01
CA TYR A 290 -7.21 7.20 0.92
C TYR A 290 -6.37 7.35 -0.35
N GLU A 291 -6.99 7.66 -1.48
CA GLU A 291 -6.26 7.83 -2.75
C GLU A 291 -5.58 9.19 -2.90
N GLY A 292 -5.83 10.12 -1.97
CA GLY A 292 -5.22 11.45 -2.00
C GLY A 292 -5.85 12.39 -3.02
N HIS A 293 -7.04 12.09 -3.52
CA HIS A 293 -7.73 12.87 -4.54
C HIS A 293 -8.36 14.13 -3.93
N TYR A 294 -7.52 15.12 -3.63
CA TYR A 294 -7.91 16.37 -2.95
C TYR A 294 -9.14 17.05 -3.55
N LEU A 295 -9.21 17.16 -4.89
CA LEU A 295 -10.35 17.79 -5.56
C LEU A 295 -11.62 16.95 -5.41
N ALA A 296 -11.56 15.63 -5.64
CA ALA A 296 -12.69 14.75 -5.40
C ALA A 296 -13.19 14.84 -3.96
N LEU A 297 -12.26 14.80 -3.00
CA LEU A 297 -12.56 14.92 -1.57
C LEU A 297 -13.28 16.24 -1.26
N LYS A 298 -12.83 17.36 -1.84
CA LYS A 298 -13.47 18.67 -1.69
C LYS A 298 -14.92 18.70 -2.18
N PHE A 299 -15.25 17.97 -3.24
CA PHE A 299 -16.63 17.85 -3.74
C PHE A 299 -17.47 16.88 -2.90
N LEU A 300 -16.85 15.86 -2.30
CA LEU A 300 -17.53 14.85 -1.48
C LEU A 300 -17.86 15.32 -0.07
N ILE A 301 -17.00 16.14 0.56
CA ILE A 301 -17.23 16.71 1.91
C ILE A 301 -18.64 17.32 2.08
N PRO A 302 -19.12 18.23 1.20
CA PRO A 302 -20.43 18.86 1.40
C PRO A 302 -21.63 17.93 1.17
N VAL A 303 -21.47 16.82 0.46
CA VAL A 303 -22.56 15.88 0.15
C VAL A 303 -22.62 14.68 1.09
N THR A 304 -21.55 14.42 1.85
CA THR A 304 -21.49 13.34 2.82
C THR A 304 -22.01 13.79 4.19
N SER A 305 -23.00 13.08 4.71
CA SER A 305 -23.57 13.31 6.04
C SER A 305 -22.65 12.78 7.15
N GLN A 306 -22.51 13.57 8.21
CA GLN A 306 -21.79 13.15 9.41
C GLN A 306 -22.39 11.88 10.05
N THR A 307 -23.70 11.66 9.86
CA THR A 307 -24.39 10.45 10.32
C THR A 307 -23.95 9.20 9.57
N ALA A 308 -23.69 9.29 8.25
CA ALA A 308 -23.17 8.18 7.48
C ALA A 308 -21.75 7.83 7.92
N ILE A 309 -20.89 8.85 8.09
CA ILE A 309 -19.51 8.68 8.61
C ILE A 309 -19.50 8.04 10.01
N ARG A 310 -20.43 8.41 10.89
CA ARG A 310 -20.53 7.76 12.21
C ARG A 310 -20.94 6.29 12.11
N LYS A 311 -21.79 5.94 11.15
CA LYS A 311 -22.26 4.57 10.93
C LYS A 311 -21.20 3.68 10.28
N SER A 312 -20.32 4.23 9.45
CA SER A 312 -19.19 3.47 8.89
C SER A 312 -18.21 3.03 9.98
N GLY A 313 -18.14 3.76 11.10
CA GLY A 313 -17.21 3.45 12.19
C GLY A 313 -15.76 3.88 11.91
N GLN A 314 -15.52 4.52 10.77
CA GLN A 314 -14.23 5.07 10.37
C GLN A 314 -14.43 6.53 9.97
N SER A 315 -13.53 7.42 10.40
CA SER A 315 -13.46 8.80 9.90
C SER A 315 -12.59 8.86 8.64
N PRO A 316 -12.91 9.71 7.64
CA PRO A 316 -12.03 9.98 6.49
C PRO A 316 -10.60 10.38 6.87
N MET A 317 -10.41 10.92 8.09
CA MET A 317 -9.07 11.20 8.64
C MET A 317 -8.21 9.94 8.75
N HIS A 318 -8.80 8.79 9.11
CA HIS A 318 -8.07 7.52 9.15
C HIS A 318 -7.67 7.10 7.74
N SER A 319 -8.59 7.21 6.77
CA SER A 319 -8.32 6.85 5.38
C SER A 319 -7.24 7.73 4.76
N ALA A 320 -7.25 9.04 5.00
CA ALA A 320 -6.21 9.95 4.52
C ALA A 320 -4.85 9.69 5.18
N ALA A 321 -4.82 9.36 6.48
CA ALA A 321 -3.58 8.99 7.16
C ALA A 321 -3.03 7.64 6.70
N ASP A 322 -3.91 6.67 6.45
CA ASP A 322 -3.54 5.35 5.93
C ASP A 322 -2.99 5.46 4.50
N GLY A 323 -3.63 6.27 3.66
CA GLY A 323 -3.16 6.61 2.32
C GLY A 323 -1.96 7.57 2.23
N GLN A 324 -1.44 8.06 3.37
CA GLN A 324 -0.29 8.98 3.44
C GLN A 324 -0.53 10.31 2.69
N ASN A 325 -1.71 10.91 2.83
CA ASN A 325 -2.15 12.09 2.08
C ASN A 325 -2.27 13.34 2.98
N PRO A 326 -1.18 14.08 3.26
CA PRO A 326 -1.21 15.21 4.18
C PRO A 326 -2.12 16.35 3.72
N GLN A 327 -2.20 16.63 2.41
CA GLN A 327 -3.09 17.69 1.88
C GLN A 327 -4.57 17.35 2.06
N CYS A 328 -4.92 16.05 2.02
CA CYS A 328 -6.28 15.61 2.32
C CYS A 328 -6.58 15.71 3.82
N LEU A 329 -5.60 15.42 4.68
CA LEU A 329 -5.72 15.66 6.13
C LEU A 329 -5.95 17.14 6.43
N GLU A 330 -5.16 18.04 5.84
CA GLU A 330 -5.34 19.50 5.98
C GLU A 330 -6.76 19.92 5.57
N LEU A 331 -7.24 19.47 4.40
CA LEU A 331 -8.58 19.78 3.93
C LEU A 331 -9.67 19.28 4.88
N LEU A 332 -9.54 18.06 5.41
CA LEU A 332 -10.50 17.51 6.36
C LEU A 332 -10.49 18.29 7.69
N LEU A 333 -9.32 18.67 8.19
CA LEU A 333 -9.17 19.49 9.38
C LEU A 333 -9.81 20.88 9.20
N GLU A 334 -9.58 21.52 8.05
CA GLU A 334 -10.20 22.81 7.68
C GLU A 334 -11.74 22.71 7.65
N ASN A 335 -12.28 21.55 7.32
CA ASN A 335 -13.73 21.27 7.30
C ASN A 335 -14.28 20.71 8.63
N GLY A 336 -13.49 20.77 9.71
CA GLY A 336 -13.95 20.47 11.07
C GLY A 336 -14.03 18.99 11.42
N PHE A 337 -13.33 18.12 10.70
CA PHE A 337 -13.19 16.72 11.09
C PHE A 337 -12.33 16.60 12.37
N ASP A 338 -12.78 15.78 13.31
CA ASP A 338 -12.07 15.56 14.58
C ASP A 338 -10.79 14.76 14.34
N VAL A 339 -9.64 15.39 14.62
CA VAL A 339 -8.29 14.80 14.53
C VAL A 339 -8.13 13.58 15.45
N ASN A 340 -8.85 13.57 16.56
CA ASN A 340 -8.80 12.53 17.58
C ASN A 340 -9.98 11.55 17.48
N ALA A 341 -10.71 11.54 16.35
CA ALA A 341 -11.72 10.54 16.09
C ALA A 341 -11.11 9.13 16.18
N THR A 342 -11.81 8.20 16.83
CA THR A 342 -11.36 6.82 16.99
C THR A 342 -12.16 5.88 16.09
N LEU A 343 -11.52 4.85 15.57
CA LEU A 343 -12.19 3.72 14.94
C LEU A 343 -13.25 3.11 15.86
N ALA A 344 -14.31 2.59 15.25
CA ALA A 344 -15.27 1.76 15.94
C ALA A 344 -14.61 0.47 16.45
N GLU A 345 -15.05 0.00 17.60
CA GLU A 345 -14.43 -1.12 18.31
C GLU A 345 -14.33 -2.40 17.47
N HIS A 346 -15.31 -2.68 16.62
CA HIS A 346 -15.30 -3.86 15.75
C HIS A 346 -14.28 -3.77 14.61
N ILE A 347 -13.94 -2.56 14.16
CA ILE A 347 -12.91 -2.32 13.14
C ILE A 347 -11.54 -2.34 13.79
N SER A 348 -11.38 -1.64 14.92
CA SER A 348 -10.12 -1.64 15.67
C SER A 348 -9.65 -3.06 16.01
N LYS A 349 -10.58 -3.97 16.35
CA LYS A 349 -10.30 -5.38 16.64
C LYS A 349 -9.91 -6.24 15.43
N SER A 350 -10.12 -5.79 14.19
CA SER A 350 -9.61 -6.53 13.04
C SER A 350 -8.10 -6.38 12.90
N TYR A 351 -7.54 -5.29 13.42
CA TYR A 351 -6.09 -5.08 13.48
C TYR A 351 -5.48 -5.77 14.70
N ASP A 352 -4.39 -6.51 14.47
CA ASP A 352 -3.62 -7.20 15.53
C ASP A 352 -3.10 -6.24 16.63
N ASP A 353 -2.91 -4.96 16.29
CA ASP A 353 -2.41 -3.92 17.20
C ASP A 353 -3.49 -3.05 17.83
N GLU A 354 -4.77 -3.36 17.57
CA GLU A 354 -5.93 -2.62 18.06
C GLU A 354 -5.82 -1.09 17.83
N ARG A 355 -5.22 -0.66 16.72
CA ARG A 355 -5.09 0.76 16.36
C ARG A 355 -6.44 1.48 16.35
N LYS A 356 -6.46 2.75 16.75
CA LYS A 356 -7.69 3.54 16.88
C LYS A 356 -7.62 4.90 16.21
N THR A 357 -6.52 5.63 16.26
CA THR A 357 -6.47 7.03 15.78
C THR A 357 -5.82 7.17 14.41
N ALA A 358 -6.14 8.25 13.70
CA ALA A 358 -5.46 8.61 12.45
C ALA A 358 -3.95 8.83 12.64
N LEU A 359 -3.53 9.36 13.79
CA LEU A 359 -2.11 9.55 14.11
C LEU A 359 -1.37 8.21 14.14
N TYR A 360 -1.99 7.17 14.67
CA TYR A 360 -1.40 5.83 14.68
C TYR A 360 -1.16 5.30 13.27
N PHE A 361 -2.10 5.49 12.33
CA PHE A 361 -1.90 5.10 10.93
C PHE A 361 -0.69 5.81 10.30
N ALA A 362 -0.60 7.14 10.46
CA ALA A 362 0.52 7.91 9.92
C ALA A 362 1.87 7.45 10.50
N VAL A 363 1.92 7.19 11.81
CA VAL A 363 3.13 6.71 12.50
C VAL A 363 3.49 5.29 12.08
N SER A 364 2.52 4.38 11.99
CA SER A 364 2.72 2.99 11.53
C SER A 364 3.21 2.93 10.09
N ASN A 365 2.74 3.85 9.24
CA ASN A 365 3.14 3.94 7.83
C ASN A 365 4.45 4.72 7.63
N ASN A 366 5.07 5.18 8.72
CA ASN A 366 6.32 5.93 8.72
C ASN A 366 6.23 7.28 7.98
N ASP A 367 5.03 7.87 7.92
CA ASP A 367 4.76 9.13 7.23
C ASP A 367 4.97 10.33 8.17
N ILE A 368 6.11 11.01 7.97
CA ILE A 368 6.51 12.19 8.74
C ILE A 368 5.55 13.37 8.50
N LEU A 369 5.11 13.58 7.26
CA LEU A 369 4.32 14.76 6.89
C LEU A 369 2.91 14.68 7.48
N SER A 370 2.23 13.54 7.31
CA SER A 370 0.91 13.34 7.92
C SER A 370 0.98 13.34 9.44
N THR A 371 2.05 12.76 10.03
CA THR A 371 2.28 12.83 11.47
C THR A 371 2.40 14.27 11.94
N GLU A 372 3.17 15.11 11.24
CA GLU A 372 3.32 16.52 11.59
C GLU A 372 2.00 17.28 11.49
N VAL A 373 1.25 17.13 10.38
CA VAL A 373 -0.06 17.77 10.18
C VAL A 373 -1.03 17.41 11.31
N LEU A 374 -1.13 16.12 11.65
CA LEU A 374 -2.01 15.64 12.71
C LEU A 374 -1.62 16.19 14.09
N LEU A 375 -0.33 16.19 14.41
CA LEU A 375 0.16 16.73 15.68
C LEU A 375 -0.03 18.25 15.78
N GLN A 376 0.24 19.00 14.70
CA GLN A 376 -0.03 20.43 14.63
C GLN A 376 -1.52 20.75 14.83
N ALA A 377 -2.39 19.87 14.35
CA ALA A 377 -3.84 19.97 14.53
C ALA A 377 -4.35 19.52 15.92
N GLY A 378 -3.46 19.04 16.81
CA GLY A 378 -3.80 18.66 18.18
C GLY A 378 -4.14 17.17 18.35
N ALA A 379 -3.61 16.29 17.50
CA ALA A 379 -3.66 14.85 17.74
C ALA A 379 -2.96 14.49 19.06
N ASP A 380 -3.58 13.63 19.86
CA ASP A 380 -3.00 13.13 21.12
C ASP A 380 -2.15 11.88 20.85
N PRO A 381 -0.81 11.95 21.01
CA PRO A 381 0.09 10.81 20.77
C PRO A 381 -0.10 9.64 21.75
N ASN A 382 -0.87 9.84 22.83
CA ASN A 382 -1.05 8.86 23.89
C ASN A 382 -2.42 8.17 23.86
N LYS A 383 -3.23 8.42 22.82
CA LYS A 383 -4.63 8.00 22.78
C LYS A 383 -4.81 6.51 22.42
N ASP A 384 -3.91 5.96 21.61
CA ASP A 384 -3.98 4.56 21.20
C ASP A 384 -3.54 3.59 22.31
N PRO A 385 -4.13 2.37 22.37
CA PRO A 385 -3.75 1.35 23.35
C PRO A 385 -2.25 1.03 23.29
N LEU A 386 -1.73 0.85 22.07
CA LEU A 386 -0.31 0.84 21.80
C LEU A 386 0.15 2.27 21.50
N ASN A 387 0.97 2.83 22.38
CA ASN A 387 1.41 4.22 22.25
C ASN A 387 2.19 4.45 20.94
N CYS A 388 1.83 5.50 20.20
CA CYS A 388 2.48 5.86 18.93
C CYS A 388 4.00 6.00 19.06
N LEU A 389 4.49 6.44 20.23
CA LEU A 389 5.92 6.54 20.50
C LEU A 389 6.62 5.17 20.41
N LEU A 390 6.03 4.11 20.96
CA LEU A 390 6.63 2.77 20.93
C LEU A 390 6.72 2.24 19.49
N VAL A 391 5.69 2.50 18.68
CA VAL A 391 5.67 2.15 17.26
C VAL A 391 6.81 2.87 16.51
N ALA A 392 6.93 4.18 16.70
CA ALA A 392 7.97 4.99 16.06
C ALA A 392 9.39 4.61 16.48
N VAL A 393 9.62 4.33 17.78
CA VAL A 393 10.92 3.90 18.29
C VAL A 393 11.28 2.52 17.73
N ARG A 394 10.33 1.58 17.69
CA ARG A 394 10.53 0.24 17.10
C ARG A 394 10.85 0.32 15.60
N ALA A 395 10.23 1.26 14.88
CA ALA A 395 10.51 1.51 13.48
C ALA A 395 11.87 2.21 13.24
N GLY A 396 12.50 2.76 14.30
CA GLY A 396 13.76 3.49 14.19
C GLY A 396 13.63 4.87 13.55
N ASN A 397 12.43 5.45 13.47
CA ASN A 397 12.25 6.77 12.88
C ASN A 397 12.44 7.88 13.92
N HIS A 398 13.67 8.40 13.98
CA HIS A 398 14.03 9.50 14.89
C HIS A 398 13.21 10.77 14.68
N GLU A 399 12.82 11.08 13.44
CA GLU A 399 12.05 12.28 13.11
C GLU A 399 10.67 12.23 13.75
N ILE A 400 9.96 11.13 13.53
CA ILE A 400 8.64 10.90 14.10
C ILE A 400 8.73 10.86 15.63
N VAL A 401 9.74 10.17 16.19
CA VAL A 401 9.96 10.16 17.65
C VAL A 401 10.16 11.57 18.18
N ARG A 402 11.00 12.38 17.53
CA ARG A 402 11.23 13.78 17.92
C ARG A 402 9.95 14.61 17.84
N LEU A 403 9.17 14.45 16.77
CA LEU A 403 7.87 15.12 16.62
C LEU A 403 6.94 14.71 17.76
N LEU A 404 6.66 13.41 17.94
CA LEU A 404 5.80 12.89 19.01
C LEU A 404 6.20 13.42 20.39
N LEU A 405 7.50 13.36 20.73
CA LEU A 405 8.01 13.86 22.01
C LEU A 405 7.83 15.38 22.16
N SER A 406 8.00 16.16 21.09
CA SER A 406 7.78 17.61 21.10
C SER A 406 6.31 18.01 21.32
N TYR A 407 5.37 17.12 20.96
CA TYR A 407 3.94 17.27 21.18
C TYR A 407 3.43 16.54 22.44
N GLY A 408 4.34 16.06 23.31
CA GLY A 408 3.97 15.52 24.62
C GLY A 408 3.65 14.03 24.66
N ALA A 409 4.24 13.23 23.75
CA ALA A 409 4.19 11.78 23.86
C ALA A 409 4.85 11.30 25.16
N ASN A 410 4.19 10.34 25.82
CA ASN A 410 4.68 9.76 27.06
C ASN A 410 5.87 8.84 26.80
N VAL A 411 7.07 9.33 27.12
CA VAL A 411 8.32 8.57 27.04
C VAL A 411 8.37 7.37 27.99
N ASN A 412 7.58 7.40 29.07
CA ASN A 412 7.51 6.35 30.10
C ASN A 412 6.31 5.43 29.88
N CYS A 413 6.03 5.10 28.63
CA CYS A 413 4.96 4.18 28.24
C CYS A 413 5.34 2.70 28.40
N TYR A 414 4.34 1.86 28.64
CA TYR A 414 4.48 0.42 28.81
C TYR A 414 3.70 -0.33 27.73
N PHE A 415 4.27 -1.43 27.23
CA PHE A 415 3.58 -2.36 26.35
C PHE A 415 2.93 -3.49 27.17
N ASN A 416 1.66 -3.33 27.52
CA ASN A 416 0.97 -4.17 28.51
C ASN A 416 0.48 -5.53 27.96
N LEU A 417 0.56 -5.77 26.65
CA LEU A 417 0.10 -7.01 26.01
C LEU A 417 1.08 -8.18 26.18
N VAL A 418 2.40 -7.90 26.20
CA VAL A 418 3.44 -8.94 26.21
C VAL A 418 4.51 -8.69 27.27
N ASN A 419 4.69 -7.44 27.73
CA ASN A 419 5.89 -7.07 28.47
C ASN A 419 5.61 -6.78 29.94
N ASP A 420 6.26 -7.54 30.81
CA ASP A 420 6.22 -7.47 32.27
C ASP A 420 7.42 -6.71 32.86
N THR A 421 8.10 -5.89 32.06
CA THR A 421 9.29 -5.17 32.51
C THR A 421 8.98 -4.17 33.61
N HIS A 422 9.88 -4.12 34.58
CA HIS A 422 9.82 -3.13 35.67
C HIS A 422 10.03 -1.69 35.16
N PHE A 423 10.81 -1.55 34.10
CA PHE A 423 11.14 -0.27 33.45
C PHE A 423 10.28 -0.01 32.19
N PRO A 424 10.09 1.26 31.79
CA PRO A 424 9.29 1.60 30.62
C PRO A 424 9.80 0.96 29.31
N SER A 425 8.87 0.60 28.41
CA SER A 425 9.18 -0.30 27.29
C SER A 425 10.00 0.35 26.17
N ALA A 426 9.94 1.67 26.01
CA ALA A 426 10.59 2.38 24.89
C ALA A 426 12.10 2.11 24.80
N ILE A 427 12.79 1.98 25.94
CA ILE A 427 14.25 1.79 25.97
C ILE A 427 14.67 0.47 25.31
N GLN A 428 13.82 -0.56 25.36
CA GLN A 428 14.14 -1.90 24.85
C GLN A 428 14.41 -1.89 23.35
N TYR A 429 13.74 -1.00 22.63
CA TYR A 429 13.89 -0.83 21.19
C TYR A 429 15.03 0.14 20.82
N ALA A 430 15.55 0.91 21.78
CA ALA A 430 16.58 1.92 21.56
C ALA A 430 18.00 1.47 21.98
N LEU A 431 18.17 0.28 22.55
CA LEU A 431 19.44 -0.15 23.16
C LEU A 431 20.64 -0.19 22.19
N ASN A 432 20.40 -0.45 20.90
CA ASN A 432 21.46 -0.49 19.89
C ASN A 432 21.62 0.84 19.13
N ASP A 433 20.85 1.87 19.50
CA ASP A 433 20.82 3.16 18.81
C ASP A 433 21.04 4.27 19.85
N GLU A 434 22.29 4.75 19.93
CA GLU A 434 22.64 5.81 20.87
C GLU A 434 21.83 7.09 20.62
N VAL A 435 21.54 7.44 19.37
CA VAL A 435 20.79 8.65 19.03
C VAL A 435 19.37 8.56 19.58
N MET A 436 18.70 7.43 19.31
CA MET A 436 17.35 7.16 19.83
C MET A 436 17.34 7.09 21.36
N LEU A 437 18.32 6.41 21.96
CA LEU A 437 18.44 6.27 23.41
C LEU A 437 18.61 7.66 24.06
N ARG A 438 19.53 8.48 23.57
CA ARG A 438 19.73 9.85 24.06
C ARG A 438 18.48 10.71 23.84
N LEU A 439 17.78 10.55 22.73
CA LEU A 439 16.54 11.26 22.45
C LEU A 439 15.47 10.96 23.51
N LEU A 440 15.23 9.68 23.84
CA LEU A 440 14.29 9.29 24.90
C LEU A 440 14.73 9.83 26.28
N LEU A 441 16.01 9.69 26.62
CA LEU A 441 16.56 10.16 27.91
C LEU A 441 16.45 11.68 28.07
N ASN A 442 16.74 12.44 27.02
CA ASN A 442 16.64 13.90 27.02
C ASN A 442 15.20 14.38 27.27
N HIS A 443 14.21 13.59 26.87
CA HIS A 443 12.78 13.85 27.06
C HIS A 443 12.20 13.24 28.34
N GLY A 444 13.04 12.81 29.29
CA GLY A 444 12.60 12.48 30.66
C GLY A 444 12.24 11.02 30.89
N TYR A 445 12.87 10.10 30.15
CA TYR A 445 12.81 8.68 30.47
C TYR A 445 13.28 8.41 31.92
N LEU A 446 12.53 7.60 32.66
CA LEU A 446 12.79 7.25 34.06
C LEU A 446 13.92 6.21 34.17
N VAL A 447 15.17 6.69 34.13
CA VAL A 447 16.37 5.85 34.21
C VAL A 447 16.49 5.10 35.54
N ASP A 448 15.97 5.67 36.63
CA ASP A 448 16.05 5.07 37.96
C ASP A 448 15.45 3.66 37.99
N LEU A 449 14.37 3.43 37.22
CA LEU A 449 13.70 2.12 37.11
C LEU A 449 14.56 1.06 36.41
N CYS A 450 15.57 1.46 35.63
CA CYS A 450 16.53 0.51 35.05
C CYS A 450 17.53 -0.04 36.07
N PHE A 451 17.64 0.57 37.25
CA PHE A 451 18.54 0.13 38.32
C PHE A 451 17.81 -0.38 39.55
N ASP A 452 16.48 -0.37 39.52
CA ASP A 452 15.64 -0.96 40.56
C ASP A 452 15.55 -2.47 40.34
N CYS A 453 16.31 -3.23 41.14
CA CYS A 453 16.28 -4.70 41.10
C CYS A 453 16.65 -5.32 42.45
N MET A 454 16.26 -6.59 42.63
CA MET A 454 16.51 -7.36 43.85
C MET A 454 17.87 -8.09 43.86
N HIS A 455 18.72 -7.89 42.85
CA HIS A 455 19.99 -8.62 42.67
C HIS A 455 21.14 -8.04 43.51
N GLY A 456 21.01 -8.11 44.84
CA GLY A 456 22.04 -7.77 45.81
C GLY A 456 21.47 -7.23 47.13
N ASP A 457 22.25 -7.32 48.20
CA ASP A 457 21.95 -6.74 49.52
C ASP A 457 22.02 -5.19 49.50
N ILE A 458 21.43 -4.54 48.49
CA ILE A 458 21.32 -3.08 48.39
C ILE A 458 20.08 -2.57 49.16
N PHE A 459 19.54 -3.38 50.09
CA PHE A 459 18.53 -2.96 51.04
C PHE A 459 19.12 -2.84 52.44
N GLY A 460 19.72 -1.68 52.70
CA GLY A 460 19.83 -1.09 54.03
C GLY A 460 18.97 0.16 54.09
N ASN A 461 17.68 0.02 54.44
CA ASN A 461 16.79 1.08 54.93
C ASN A 461 16.83 2.46 54.24
N SER A 462 16.08 2.68 53.15
CA SER A 462 15.28 3.92 52.91
C SER A 462 14.78 4.07 51.47
N PHE A 463 13.99 3.15 50.94
CA PHE A 463 13.01 3.51 49.92
C PHE A 463 11.75 2.70 50.18
N ILE A 464 10.85 3.29 50.98
CA ILE A 464 9.43 2.94 50.92
C ILE A 464 9.06 3.08 49.44
N TRP A 465 8.37 2.07 48.90
CA TRP A 465 7.69 2.16 47.61
C TRP A 465 6.94 3.49 47.58
N SER A 466 7.56 4.50 46.99
CA SER A 466 6.88 5.74 46.69
C SER A 466 6.10 5.36 45.45
N THR A 467 4.96 4.70 45.64
CA THR A 467 3.89 4.79 44.67
C THR A 467 3.83 6.27 44.32
N PRO A 468 4.10 6.69 43.07
CA PRO A 468 3.70 8.01 42.66
C PRO A 468 2.25 8.13 43.12
N GLU A 469 1.89 9.24 43.76
CA GLU A 469 0.48 9.58 43.93
C GLU A 469 -0.08 9.66 42.51
N GLU A 470 -0.53 8.51 41.98
CA GLU A 470 -1.18 8.41 40.70
C GLU A 470 -2.46 9.22 40.87
N GLU A 471 -2.52 10.38 40.21
CA GLU A 471 -3.80 10.81 39.66
C GLU A 471 -4.30 9.64 38.82
N VAL A 472 -5.16 8.82 39.42
CA VAL A 472 -5.83 7.71 38.75
C VAL A 472 -6.65 8.32 37.62
N LEU A 473 -6.06 8.39 36.44
CA LEU A 473 -6.78 8.67 35.21
C LEU A 473 -7.77 7.51 35.00
N PRO A 474 -9.03 7.79 34.64
CA PRO A 474 -10.08 6.78 34.73
C PRO A 474 -9.84 5.66 33.71
N GLY A 475 -9.59 4.43 34.18
CA GLY A 475 -9.60 3.22 33.35
C GLY A 475 -8.47 2.22 33.55
N TRP A 476 -7.49 2.46 34.44
CA TRP A 476 -6.26 1.66 34.51
C TRP A 476 -6.17 0.86 35.81
N THR A 477 -6.11 -0.47 35.72
CA THR A 477 -5.95 -1.38 36.88
C THR A 477 -4.51 -1.88 37.01
N SER A 478 -3.99 -1.83 38.25
CA SER A 478 -2.62 -2.14 38.67
C SER A 478 -2.28 -3.64 38.76
N CYS A 479 -2.75 -4.49 37.84
CA CYS A 479 -2.75 -5.94 38.05
C CYS A 479 -1.57 -6.72 37.42
N VAL A 480 -0.55 -6.07 36.83
CA VAL A 480 0.60 -6.80 36.27
C VAL A 480 1.77 -6.71 37.24
N ILE A 481 2.14 -7.85 37.83
CA ILE A 481 3.36 -8.01 38.62
C ILE A 481 4.54 -7.80 37.65
N LYS A 482 5.25 -6.67 37.81
CA LYS A 482 6.39 -6.29 36.97
C LYS A 482 7.68 -6.89 37.57
N ASP A 483 8.09 -8.07 37.12
CA ASP A 483 9.16 -8.85 37.77
C ASP A 483 10.45 -8.95 36.95
N ASN A 484 10.51 -8.39 35.73
CA ASN A 484 11.70 -8.48 34.89
C ASN A 484 12.56 -7.20 35.01
N PRO A 485 13.62 -7.19 35.84
CA PRO A 485 14.49 -6.03 35.99
C PRO A 485 15.40 -5.87 34.78
N PHE A 486 15.78 -4.62 34.50
CA PHE A 486 16.64 -4.28 33.37
C PHE A 486 17.98 -5.04 33.34
N CYS A 487 18.54 -5.36 34.52
CA CYS A 487 19.77 -6.15 34.61
C CYS A 487 19.61 -7.55 34.02
N ASP A 488 18.42 -8.16 34.11
CA ASP A 488 18.17 -9.48 33.56
C ASP A 488 17.97 -9.42 32.05
N PHE A 489 17.28 -8.37 31.59
CA PHE A 489 17.08 -8.09 30.18
C PHE A 489 18.38 -7.85 29.42
N ILE A 490 19.25 -6.95 29.89
CA ILE A 490 20.44 -6.51 29.14
C ILE A 490 21.62 -7.48 29.23
N THR A 491 21.65 -8.37 30.23
CA THR A 491 22.79 -9.30 30.45
C THR A 491 22.65 -10.64 29.72
N VAL A 492 21.60 -10.82 28.91
CA VAL A 492 21.45 -11.99 28.05
C VAL A 492 22.64 -12.13 27.10
N PRO A 493 23.10 -13.37 26.79
CA PRO A 493 24.37 -13.60 26.10
C PRO A 493 24.58 -12.79 24.82
N TRP A 494 23.53 -12.61 24.00
CA TRP A 494 23.59 -11.88 22.74
C TRP A 494 23.59 -10.34 22.90
N MET A 495 23.25 -9.79 24.07
CA MET A 495 23.24 -8.34 24.33
C MET A 495 24.40 -7.85 25.20
N LYS A 496 25.24 -8.76 25.72
CA LYS A 496 26.33 -8.42 26.66
C LYS A 496 27.26 -7.31 26.16
N HIS A 497 27.50 -7.24 24.86
CA HIS A 497 28.36 -6.23 24.24
C HIS A 497 27.79 -4.80 24.29
N LEU A 498 26.48 -4.65 24.50
CA LEU A 498 25.81 -3.36 24.62
C LEU A 498 25.80 -2.81 26.06
N VAL A 499 26.04 -3.68 27.06
CA VAL A 499 25.94 -3.32 28.48
C VAL A 499 26.87 -2.15 28.84
N GLY A 500 28.14 -2.20 28.41
CA GLY A 500 29.11 -1.12 28.67
C GLY A 500 28.65 0.23 28.12
N PRO A 501 28.43 0.35 26.79
CA PRO A 501 27.95 1.58 26.17
C PRO A 501 26.65 2.12 26.77
N ILE A 502 25.65 1.26 26.98
CA ILE A 502 24.33 1.68 27.49
C ILE A 502 24.45 2.20 28.93
N ILE A 503 25.10 1.44 29.82
CA ILE A 503 25.26 1.87 31.23
C ILE A 503 26.04 3.18 31.29
N ARG A 504 27.06 3.33 30.44
CA ARG A 504 27.81 4.59 30.33
C ARG A 504 26.90 5.77 29.98
N ILE A 505 25.99 5.59 29.04
CA ILE A 505 24.99 6.61 28.66
C ILE A 505 24.03 6.89 29.82
N LEU A 506 23.47 5.85 30.46
CA LEU A 506 22.50 6.02 31.55
C LEU A 506 23.06 6.80 32.75
N ILE A 507 24.34 6.63 33.08
CA ILE A 507 25.02 7.35 34.17
C ILE A 507 24.95 8.89 33.96
N ASP A 508 24.89 9.38 32.72
CA ASP A 508 24.77 10.83 32.43
C ASP A 508 23.41 11.44 32.85
N TYR A 509 22.45 10.61 33.23
CA TYR A 509 21.10 11.04 33.65
C TYR A 509 20.82 10.76 35.13
N MET A 510 21.81 10.26 35.88
CA MET A 510 21.66 9.90 37.30
C MET A 510 22.66 10.65 38.18
N ASP A 511 22.28 10.88 39.44
CA ASP A 511 23.16 11.40 40.49
C ASP A 511 23.95 10.28 41.18
N TYR A 512 23.33 9.11 41.36
CA TYR A 512 23.93 7.89 41.90
C TYR A 512 23.43 6.66 41.14
N VAL A 513 24.30 5.68 40.89
CA VAL A 513 23.94 4.44 40.16
C VAL A 513 24.20 3.21 41.03
N PRO A 514 23.15 2.53 41.52
CA PRO A 514 23.30 1.30 42.29
C PRO A 514 23.56 0.10 41.36
N LEU A 515 24.83 -0.17 41.06
CA LEU A 515 25.18 -1.35 40.25
C LEU A 515 24.99 -2.65 41.04
N CYS A 516 24.04 -3.48 40.60
CA CYS A 516 23.79 -4.81 41.14
C CYS A 516 24.94 -5.79 40.81
N THR A 517 25.04 -6.91 41.54
CA THR A 517 26.15 -7.87 41.38
C THR A 517 26.22 -8.45 39.96
N LYS A 518 25.06 -8.67 39.34
CA LYS A 518 24.93 -9.21 37.98
C LYS A 518 25.45 -8.25 36.91
N LEU A 519 25.10 -6.96 37.01
CA LEU A 519 25.59 -5.93 36.09
C LEU A 519 27.09 -5.73 36.26
N LYS A 520 27.60 -5.68 37.50
CA LYS A 520 29.05 -5.55 37.77
C LYS A 520 29.86 -6.65 37.07
N PHE A 521 29.44 -7.89 37.23
CA PHE A 521 30.13 -9.04 36.62
C PHE A 521 30.26 -8.93 35.10
N VAL A 522 29.22 -8.44 34.40
CA VAL A 522 29.26 -8.28 32.94
C VAL A 522 30.02 -7.02 32.52
N LEU A 523 29.93 -5.95 33.32
CA LEU A 523 30.61 -4.68 33.07
C LEU A 523 32.12 -4.79 33.19
N GLU A 524 32.65 -5.56 34.15
CA GLU A 524 34.10 -5.78 34.34
C GLU A 524 34.82 -6.29 33.09
N SER A 525 34.11 -6.97 32.18
CA SER A 525 34.67 -7.43 30.91
C SER A 525 34.51 -6.45 29.74
N GLN A 526 33.87 -5.30 29.94
CA GLN A 526 33.60 -4.30 28.89
C GLN A 526 34.71 -3.23 28.82
N LYS A 527 34.84 -2.59 27.65
CA LYS A 527 35.86 -1.55 27.42
C LYS A 527 35.61 -0.30 28.27
N GLU A 528 34.34 0.01 28.50
CA GLU A 528 33.85 1.21 29.18
C GLU A 528 34.02 1.10 30.71
N TRP A 529 34.38 -0.07 31.25
CA TRP A 529 34.45 -0.32 32.69
C TRP A 529 35.35 0.68 33.43
N ALA A 530 36.55 0.94 32.92
CA ALA A 530 37.50 1.84 33.57
C ALA A 530 36.94 3.26 33.70
N GLU A 531 36.23 3.75 32.67
CA GLU A 531 35.58 5.06 32.70
C GLU A 531 34.38 5.05 33.65
N ILE A 532 33.53 4.02 33.59
CA ILE A 532 32.37 3.86 34.48
C ILE A 532 32.81 3.84 35.94
N GLN A 533 33.82 3.04 36.28
CA GLN A 533 34.37 2.94 37.62
C GLN A 533 34.91 4.30 38.10
N GLN A 534 35.69 4.99 37.25
CA GLN A 534 36.18 6.33 37.57
C GLN A 534 35.04 7.32 37.85
N ILE A 535 33.93 7.25 37.11
CA ILE A 535 32.77 8.11 37.33
C ILE A 535 32.07 7.79 38.65
N LEU A 536 31.92 6.51 38.99
CA LEU A 536 31.17 6.07 40.18
C LEU A 536 31.96 6.21 41.49
N GLU A 537 33.29 6.15 41.45
CA GLU A 537 34.16 6.33 42.62
C GLU A 537 34.34 7.81 43.01
N ASN A 538 34.09 8.74 42.08
CA ASN A 538 34.26 10.16 42.31
C ASN A 538 32.91 10.87 42.54
N PRO A 539 32.85 11.91 43.40
CA PRO A 539 31.64 12.71 43.54
C PRO A 539 31.29 13.39 42.21
N ARG A 540 30.02 13.31 41.81
CA ARG A 540 29.55 13.92 40.56
C ARG A 540 29.75 15.45 40.60
N PRO A 541 30.09 16.11 39.47
CA PRO A 541 30.27 17.55 39.43
C PRO A 541 29.02 18.29 39.91
N LEU A 542 29.17 19.39 40.66
CA LEU A 542 28.04 20.22 41.09
C LEU A 542 27.19 20.68 39.91
N LYS A 543 27.83 21.00 38.77
CA LYS A 543 27.15 21.32 37.51
C LYS A 543 26.25 20.17 37.05
N HIS A 544 26.61 18.91 37.23
CA HIS A 544 25.75 17.78 36.85
C HIS A 544 24.54 17.67 37.79
N LEU A 545 24.80 17.69 39.11
CA LEU A 545 23.75 17.57 40.13
C LEU A 545 22.71 18.70 40.07
N CYS A 546 23.15 19.93 39.79
CA CYS A 546 22.25 21.06 39.57
C CYS A 546 21.31 20.82 38.39
N ARG A 547 21.79 20.24 37.27
CA ARG A 547 20.94 19.92 36.10
C ARG A 547 19.81 18.99 36.49
N LEU A 548 20.16 17.88 37.15
CA LEU A 548 19.20 16.86 37.57
C LEU A 548 18.17 17.44 38.53
N LYS A 549 18.62 18.24 39.52
CA LYS A 549 17.71 18.88 40.48
C LYS A 549 16.75 19.86 39.79
N ILE A 550 17.25 20.67 38.85
CA ILE A 550 16.41 21.59 38.06
C ILE A 550 15.35 20.81 37.29
N ARG A 551 15.76 19.79 36.52
CA ARG A 551 14.83 18.95 35.72
C ARG A 551 13.79 18.26 36.61
N LYS A 552 14.19 17.74 37.77
CA LYS A 552 13.27 17.15 38.75
C LYS A 552 12.23 18.14 39.27
N CYS A 553 12.62 19.41 39.49
CA CYS A 553 11.67 20.46 39.90
C CYS A 553 10.75 20.92 38.76
N MET A 554 11.18 20.78 37.50
CA MET A 554 10.39 21.16 36.32
C MET A 554 9.35 20.11 35.93
N GLY A 555 9.55 18.86 36.33
CA GLY A 555 8.69 17.74 35.94
C GLY A 555 8.77 17.37 34.45
N LEU A 556 8.05 16.32 34.08
CA LEU A 556 8.00 15.79 32.71
C LEU A 556 7.40 16.81 31.73
N GLU A 557 6.30 17.47 32.10
CA GLU A 557 5.64 18.46 31.24
C GLU A 557 6.51 19.69 30.94
N GLY A 558 7.34 20.11 31.90
CA GLY A 558 8.27 21.22 31.73
C GLY A 558 9.46 20.89 30.83
N THR A 559 9.82 19.61 30.72
CA THR A 559 10.99 19.13 29.96
C THR A 559 10.63 18.61 28.56
N GLN A 560 9.42 18.10 28.36
CA GLN A 560 8.98 17.54 27.08
C GLN A 560 8.41 18.59 26.13
N LYS A 561 7.64 19.57 26.65
CA LYS A 561 6.95 20.57 25.82
C LYS A 561 7.90 21.75 25.53
N PRO A 562 8.29 22.01 24.26
CA PRO A 562 9.16 23.13 23.90
C PRO A 562 8.59 24.49 24.31
N GLN A 563 7.25 24.60 24.29
CA GLN A 563 6.54 25.81 24.71
C GLN A 563 6.74 26.13 26.19
N SER A 564 6.81 25.12 27.07
CA SER A 564 7.08 25.28 28.50
C SER A 564 8.49 25.82 28.73
N MET A 565 9.49 25.27 28.03
CA MET A 565 10.88 25.76 28.06
C MET A 565 11.03 27.18 27.52
N ASN A 566 10.28 27.53 26.48
CA ASN A 566 10.31 28.87 25.90
C ASN A 566 9.77 29.94 26.87
N ARG A 567 8.78 29.59 27.70
CA ARG A 567 8.21 30.47 28.72
C ARG A 567 9.16 30.76 29.90
N LEU A 568 10.19 29.94 30.12
CA LEU A 568 11.15 30.19 31.21
C LEU A 568 12.03 31.42 30.90
N PRO A 569 12.13 32.39 31.82
CA PRO A 569 12.92 33.61 31.66
C PRO A 569 14.42 33.34 31.94
N VAL A 570 15.01 32.35 31.27
CA VAL A 570 16.41 31.97 31.42
C VAL A 570 17.15 32.10 30.08
N PRO A 571 18.46 32.44 30.08
CA PRO A 571 19.25 32.55 28.86
C PRO A 571 19.22 31.27 27.99
N PRO A 572 19.35 31.38 26.65
CA PRO A 572 19.34 30.22 25.75
C PRO A 572 20.36 29.13 26.11
N VAL A 573 21.53 29.53 26.63
CA VAL A 573 22.59 28.61 27.07
C VAL A 573 22.14 27.75 28.24
N LEU A 574 21.39 28.30 29.20
CA LEU A 574 20.84 27.53 30.31
C LEU A 574 19.70 26.61 29.83
N LYS A 575 18.88 27.06 28.87
CA LYS A 575 17.86 26.19 28.24
C LYS A 575 18.51 24.98 27.55
N ALA A 576 19.55 25.23 26.75
CA ALA A 576 20.31 24.17 26.08
C ALA A 576 20.93 23.19 27.08
N TYR A 577 21.50 23.71 28.16
CA TYR A 577 22.08 22.92 29.24
C TYR A 577 21.03 22.08 30.01
N ILE A 578 19.82 22.59 30.24
CA ILE A 578 18.73 21.83 30.90
C ILE A 578 18.21 20.73 29.97
N LEU A 579 18.15 20.99 28.67
CA LEU A 579 17.64 20.08 27.64
C LEU A 579 18.67 19.05 27.13
N TYR A 580 19.85 18.98 27.75
CA TYR A 580 20.92 18.08 27.29
C TYR A 580 21.27 18.26 25.81
N LYS A 581 21.21 19.48 25.26
CA LYS A 581 21.50 19.73 23.84
C LYS A 581 22.91 19.32 23.43
N GLU A 582 23.85 19.20 24.36
CA GLU A 582 25.17 18.66 24.05
C GLU A 582 25.17 17.15 23.73
N TYR A 583 24.12 16.42 24.12
CA TYR A 583 23.88 15.01 23.83
C TYR A 583 22.80 14.81 22.74
N ASP A 584 22.32 15.88 22.13
CA ASP A 584 21.46 15.81 20.95
C ASP A 584 22.34 15.54 19.72
N LEU A 585 22.35 14.27 19.29
CA LEU A 585 23.19 13.77 18.21
C LEU A 585 22.51 13.86 16.83
N TYR A 586 21.17 13.95 16.80
CA TYR A 586 20.35 13.88 15.60
C TYR A 586 20.63 15.00 14.57
N GLY A 587 21.21 16.13 15.01
CA GLY A 587 21.62 17.25 14.13
C GLY A 587 23.13 17.36 13.85
N ARG A 588 23.97 16.47 14.41
CA ARG A 588 25.43 16.50 14.17
C ARG A 588 25.82 15.72 12.91
N ASP A 589 25.07 14.67 12.58
CA ASP A 589 25.34 13.84 11.39
C ASP A 589 24.90 14.50 10.07
N LEU A 590 23.93 15.42 10.10
CA LEU A 590 23.48 16.18 8.92
C LEU A 590 24.46 17.28 8.47
N ASN A 591 25.45 17.65 9.29
CA ASN A 591 26.46 18.67 8.98
C ASN A 591 27.81 18.07 8.55
N LEU A 592 27.88 16.76 8.30
CA LEU A 592 29.07 16.05 7.84
C LEU A 592 28.89 15.39 6.45
N LEU A 593 27.87 15.79 5.69
CA LEU A 593 27.71 15.46 4.26
C LEU A 593 27.87 16.69 3.36
#